data_AF-A0AA35IU26-F1
#
_entry.id   AF-A0AA35IU26-F1
#
_cell.length_a   1.000
_cell.length_b   1.000
_cell.length_c   1.000
_cell.angle_alpha   90.00
_cell.angle_beta   90.00
_cell.angle_gamma   90.00
#
_symmetry.space_group_name_H-M   'P 1'
#
loop_
_entity.id
_entity.type
_entity.pdbx_description
1 polymer ?
#
loop_
_entity_poly.entity_id
_entity_poly.type
_entity_poly.pdbx_seq_one_letter_code
_entity_poly.pdbx_strand_id
1 'polypeptide(L)'
;MLKYYNVAKILVSDLLLRPTIDGFCSLVLIASFITIMISLEDQLSLSKIFLQLAVVLNLNNSKKCEEFLESKGYGIDVILLFWNLWCSSCMLATIHGRSPFITSQNITTPLPYELHSGNENSALSLDFTQLRIKLAEIQGMVFQQLYTSNTINELQFINLEREFEQVSIQVTRLKGSSIFEEHLFYRSRVSMLELSCSRVQTSFLLYRPYLISGKSVQVVTMAKSIIHEIWSYYTKKFSNNEKERRKHLDWNFCYPIITASLTLCVSCIILLKYKQVMRFHGDIEQFEYALALEILQDLVQILPIEQKLLDLVKAPVNSQWPSDDNFVNFWALKLNEKSP
;
A
#
# COMPACT_ATOMS: atom_id res chain seq x y z
N MET A 1 -19.32 5.59 15.61
CA MET A 1 -18.17 5.64 14.68
C MET A 1 -17.56 7.05 14.60
N LEU A 2 -18.31 8.08 14.17
CA LEU A 2 -17.88 9.49 14.19
C LEU A 2 -17.34 10.00 15.54
N LYS A 3 -17.93 9.51 16.65
CA LYS A 3 -17.49 9.82 18.02
C LYS A 3 -16.04 9.39 18.31
N TYR A 4 -15.63 8.22 17.83
CA TYR A 4 -14.26 7.72 18.03
C TYR A 4 -13.25 8.44 17.13
N TYR A 5 -13.64 8.79 15.91
CA TYR A 5 -12.83 9.64 15.01
C TYR A 5 -12.57 11.03 15.63
N ASN A 6 -13.61 11.69 16.14
CA ASN A 6 -13.47 13.00 16.77
C ASN A 6 -12.62 12.93 18.05
N VAL A 7 -12.77 11.87 18.86
CA VAL A 7 -11.92 11.64 20.03
C VAL A 7 -10.46 11.45 19.63
N ALA A 8 -10.18 10.61 18.62
CA ALA A 8 -8.82 10.42 18.13
C ALA A 8 -8.22 11.71 17.55
N LYS A 9 -9.02 12.53 16.85
CA LYS A 9 -8.57 13.83 16.33
C LYS A 9 -8.13 14.79 17.45
N ILE A 10 -8.86 14.81 18.57
CA ILE A 10 -8.49 15.60 19.76
C ILE A 10 -7.21 15.04 20.39
N LEU A 11 -7.12 13.72 20.55
CA LEU A 11 -5.92 13.05 21.11
C LEU A 11 -4.67 13.30 20.26
N VAL A 12 -4.79 13.35 18.93
CA VAL A 12 -3.69 13.68 18.01
C VAL A 12 -3.16 15.09 18.30
N SER A 13 -4.04 16.08 18.48
CA SER A 13 -3.62 17.46 18.78
C SER A 13 -2.88 17.56 20.12
N ASP A 14 -3.34 16.85 21.15
CA ASP A 14 -2.68 16.84 22.46
C ASP A 14 -1.30 16.16 22.40
N LEU A 15 -1.17 15.07 21.62
CA LEU A 15 0.09 14.35 21.43
C LEU A 15 1.13 15.14 20.63
N LEU A 16 0.70 16.00 19.71
CA LEU A 16 1.61 16.92 19.01
C LEU A 16 2.19 18.00 19.94
N LEU A 17 1.46 18.40 20.99
CA LEU A 17 1.94 19.37 21.98
C LEU A 17 2.93 18.76 22.96
N ARG A 18 2.79 17.46 23.27
CA ARG A 18 3.65 16.72 24.21
C ARG A 18 3.98 15.33 23.65
N PRO A 19 4.93 15.26 22.71
CA PRO A 19 5.25 14.03 22.00
C PRO A 19 5.91 13.00 22.93
N THR A 20 5.38 11.78 22.95
CA THR A 20 5.95 10.64 23.68
C THR A 20 5.99 9.40 22.78
N ILE A 21 6.85 8.43 23.10
CA ILE A 21 6.95 7.17 22.35
C ILE A 21 5.66 6.35 22.49
N ASP A 22 5.11 6.23 23.69
CA ASP A 22 3.83 5.54 23.90
C ASP A 22 2.69 6.22 23.15
N GLY A 23 2.72 7.56 23.08
CA GLY A 23 1.80 8.36 22.29
C GLY A 23 1.93 8.07 20.79
N PHE A 24 3.15 8.00 20.26
CA PHE A 24 3.42 7.62 18.88
C PHE A 24 2.91 6.20 18.58
N CYS A 25 3.27 5.21 19.39
CA CYS A 25 2.82 3.83 19.22
C CYS A 25 1.29 3.73 19.26
N SER A 26 0.65 4.39 20.23
CA SER A 26 -0.81 4.42 20.36
C SER A 26 -1.48 5.08 19.14
N LEU A 27 -0.89 6.15 18.60
CA LEU A 27 -1.41 6.81 17.41
C LEU A 27 -1.32 5.95 16.17
N VAL A 28 -0.21 5.24 15.94
CA VAL A 28 -0.10 4.34 14.79
C VAL A 28 -1.10 3.17 14.90
N LEU A 29 -1.39 2.71 16.11
CA LEU A 29 -2.44 1.71 16.36
C LEU A 29 -3.85 2.28 16.06
N ILE A 30 -4.17 3.47 16.57
CA ILE A 30 -5.45 4.14 16.33
C ILE A 30 -5.63 4.49 14.85
N ALA A 31 -4.55 4.92 14.18
CA ALA A 31 -4.49 5.20 12.76
C ALA A 31 -4.95 4.01 11.94
N SER A 32 -4.42 2.83 12.28
CA SER A 32 -4.75 1.59 11.58
C SER A 32 -6.26 1.38 11.53
N PHE A 33 -6.99 1.70 12.61
CA PHE A 33 -8.45 1.62 12.63
C PHE A 33 -9.16 2.76 11.88
N ILE A 34 -8.67 4.00 12.04
CA ILE A 34 -9.34 5.20 11.51
C ILE A 34 -9.16 5.36 10.01
N THR A 35 -8.02 4.93 9.49
CA THR A 35 -7.62 5.13 8.09
C THR A 35 -8.63 4.48 7.12
N ILE A 36 -9.23 3.35 7.50
CA ILE A 36 -10.29 2.66 6.73
C ILE A 36 -11.58 3.52 6.60
N MET A 37 -11.82 4.43 7.54
CA MET A 37 -13.06 5.18 7.67
C MET A 37 -13.00 6.60 7.07
N ILE A 38 -11.86 7.00 6.50
CA ILE A 38 -11.61 8.36 6.01
C ILE A 38 -11.12 8.33 4.57
N SER A 39 -11.28 9.46 3.86
CA SER A 39 -10.90 9.57 2.45
C SER A 39 -9.39 9.38 2.26
N LEU A 40 -8.94 8.94 1.08
CA LEU A 40 -7.50 8.77 0.79
C LEU A 40 -6.68 10.04 1.04
N GLU A 41 -7.26 11.22 0.84
CA GLU A 41 -6.61 12.50 1.12
C GLU A 41 -6.46 12.75 2.63
N ASP A 42 -7.48 12.41 3.41
CA ASP A 42 -7.40 12.45 4.88
C ASP A 42 -6.40 11.41 5.40
N GLN A 43 -6.31 10.23 4.78
CA GLN A 43 -5.32 9.20 5.12
C GLN A 43 -3.89 9.74 4.92
N LEU A 44 -3.62 10.42 3.79
CA LEU A 44 -2.32 11.06 3.54
C LEU A 44 -2.02 12.17 4.54
N SER A 45 -3.01 13.00 4.85
CA SER A 45 -2.86 14.08 5.83
C SER A 45 -2.54 13.53 7.22
N LEU A 46 -3.20 12.44 7.60
CA LEU A 46 -2.99 11.75 8.86
C LEU A 46 -1.62 11.06 8.91
N SER A 47 -1.19 10.39 7.83
CA SER A 47 0.15 9.75 7.76
C SER A 47 1.26 10.79 7.89
N LYS A 48 1.09 11.98 7.31
CA LYS A 48 2.02 13.11 7.46
C LYS A 48 2.15 13.56 8.91
N ILE A 49 1.03 13.65 9.64
CA ILE A 49 1.03 14.03 11.06
C ILE A 49 1.81 13.00 11.89
N PHE A 50 1.62 11.70 11.65
CA PHE A 50 2.35 10.68 12.39
C PHE A 50 3.84 10.66 12.07
N LEU A 51 4.22 10.87 10.81
CA LEU A 51 5.63 11.01 10.46
C LEU A 51 6.25 12.26 11.07
N GLN A 52 5.51 13.37 11.13
CA GLN A 52 5.98 14.57 11.81
C GLN A 52 6.22 14.31 13.30
N LEU A 53 5.32 13.57 13.97
CA LEU A 53 5.52 13.14 15.35
C LEU A 53 6.78 12.26 15.50
N ALA A 54 6.98 11.30 14.61
CA ALA A 54 8.16 10.44 14.61
C ALA A 54 9.47 11.25 14.45
N VAL A 55 9.48 12.26 13.58
CA VAL A 55 10.62 13.18 13.40
C VAL A 55 10.86 14.03 14.65
N VAL A 56 9.81 14.55 15.28
CA VAL A 56 9.94 15.30 16.54
C VAL A 56 10.54 14.43 17.66
N LEU A 57 10.22 13.14 17.65
CA LEU A 57 10.82 12.13 18.55
C LEU A 57 12.22 11.68 18.11
N ASN A 58 12.77 12.24 17.01
CA ASN A 58 14.04 11.91 16.38
C ASN A 58 14.16 10.43 15.95
N LEU A 59 13.04 9.77 15.64
CA LEU A 59 13.05 8.38 15.17
C LEU A 59 13.67 8.20 13.78
N ASN A 60 13.88 9.29 13.04
CA ASN A 60 14.58 9.32 11.75
C ASN A 60 16.12 9.41 11.90
N ASN A 61 16.65 9.44 13.13
CA ASN A 61 18.07 9.61 13.44
C ASN A 61 18.66 8.37 14.14
N SER A 62 19.80 7.89 13.63
CA SER A 62 20.53 6.72 14.15
C SER A 62 20.87 6.83 15.63
N LYS A 63 21.38 7.97 16.09
CA LYS A 63 21.82 8.16 17.48
C LYS A 63 20.67 7.94 18.46
N LYS A 64 19.47 8.43 18.11
CA LYS A 64 18.29 8.22 18.95
C LYS A 64 17.84 6.75 18.94
N CYS A 65 17.99 6.08 17.81
CA CYS A 65 17.67 4.66 17.69
C CYS A 65 18.64 3.79 18.49
N GLU A 66 19.93 4.13 18.52
CA GLU A 66 20.94 3.48 19.39
C GLU A 66 20.52 3.56 20.86
N GLU A 67 20.10 4.73 21.34
CA GLU A 67 19.57 4.89 22.72
C GLU A 67 18.37 3.95 22.99
N PHE A 68 17.49 3.75 22.01
CA PHE A 68 16.36 2.82 22.15
C PHE A 68 16.80 1.35 22.17
N LEU A 69 17.79 0.98 21.36
CA LEU A 69 18.34 -0.37 21.31
C LEU A 69 19.09 -0.74 22.59
N GLU A 70 19.76 0.24 23.22
CA GLU A 70 20.46 0.06 24.50
C GLU A 70 19.50 0.01 25.70
N SER A 71 18.35 0.67 25.61
CA SER A 71 17.30 0.57 26.62
C SER A 71 16.68 -0.83 26.61
N LYS A 72 16.72 -1.56 27.73
CA LYS A 72 16.08 -2.88 27.86
C LYS A 72 14.57 -2.75 27.65
N GLY A 73 14.08 -2.95 26.43
CA GLY A 73 12.68 -2.73 26.05
C GLY A 73 12.36 -3.00 24.58
N TYR A 74 11.25 -2.40 24.10
CA TYR A 74 10.66 -2.56 22.76
C TYR A 74 11.37 -1.76 21.64
N GLY A 75 12.67 -1.50 21.76
CA GLY A 75 13.40 -0.59 20.87
C GLY A 75 13.37 -1.01 19.39
N ILE A 76 13.54 -2.31 19.12
CA ILE A 76 13.44 -2.87 17.75
C ILE A 76 12.04 -2.65 17.17
N ASP A 77 10.99 -2.91 17.95
CA ASP A 77 9.60 -2.78 17.50
C ASP A 77 9.26 -1.33 17.13
N VAL A 78 9.76 -0.35 17.89
CA VAL A 78 9.57 1.09 17.59
C VAL A 78 10.26 1.48 16.28
N ILE A 79 11.48 0.97 16.04
CA ILE A 79 12.23 1.21 14.80
C ILE A 79 11.50 0.60 13.60
N LEU A 80 11.02 -0.64 13.73
CA LEU A 80 10.24 -1.30 12.68
C LEU A 80 8.92 -0.56 12.44
N LEU A 81 8.26 -0.05 13.49
CA LEU A 81 7.03 0.72 13.38
C LEU A 81 7.25 2.01 12.59
N PHE A 82 8.36 2.73 12.85
CA PHE A 82 8.76 3.90 12.09
C PHE A 82 8.92 3.57 10.60
N TRP A 83 9.68 2.51 10.27
CA TRP A 83 9.89 2.11 8.87
C TRP A 83 8.59 1.73 8.17
N ASN A 84 7.72 0.96 8.83
CA ASN A 84 6.41 0.61 8.29
C ASN A 84 5.57 1.87 8.03
N LEU A 85 5.51 2.81 8.98
CA LEU A 85 4.79 4.07 8.80
C LEU A 85 5.34 4.89 7.62
N TRP A 86 6.67 4.97 7.48
CA TRP A 86 7.31 5.66 6.37
C TRP A 86 6.95 5.04 5.02
N CYS A 87 7.06 3.71 4.88
CA CYS A 87 6.73 3.00 3.64
C CYS A 87 5.30 3.29 3.16
N SER A 88 4.34 3.30 4.08
CA SER A 88 2.94 3.55 3.74
C SER A 88 2.63 5.01 3.48
N SER A 89 3.34 5.94 4.14
CA SER A 89 3.26 7.33 3.75
C SER A 89 3.85 7.58 2.36
N CYS A 90 4.91 6.88 1.96
CA CYS A 90 5.45 6.95 0.59
C CYS A 90 4.43 6.46 -0.43
N MET A 91 3.80 5.32 -0.17
CA MET A 91 2.73 4.76 -1.00
C MET A 91 1.54 5.74 -1.13
N LEU A 92 1.03 6.27 -0.02
CA LEU A 92 -0.06 7.25 -0.03
C LEU A 92 0.34 8.53 -0.79
N ALA A 93 1.52 9.09 -0.51
CA ALA A 93 1.97 10.31 -1.17
C ALA A 93 2.10 10.12 -2.69
N THR A 94 2.74 9.03 -3.11
CA THR A 94 2.96 8.73 -4.53
C THR A 94 1.64 8.49 -5.26
N ILE A 95 0.65 7.80 -4.68
CA ILE A 95 -0.69 7.66 -5.30
C ILE A 95 -1.38 9.01 -5.49
N HIS A 96 -1.17 9.96 -4.57
CA HIS A 96 -1.67 11.33 -4.70
C HIS A 96 -0.83 12.24 -5.61
N GLY A 97 0.23 11.70 -6.24
CA GLY A 97 1.11 12.48 -7.10
C GLY A 97 1.97 13.48 -6.35
N ARG A 98 2.28 13.18 -5.09
CA ARG A 98 3.08 14.02 -4.21
C ARG A 98 4.36 13.29 -3.82
N SER A 99 5.43 14.05 -3.62
CA SER A 99 6.64 13.50 -3.01
C SER A 99 6.35 13.05 -1.58
N PRO A 100 7.03 11.98 -1.09
CA PRO A 100 7.00 11.61 0.32
C PRO A 100 7.37 12.79 1.22
N PHE A 101 6.78 12.85 2.42
CA PHE A 101 7.04 13.93 3.38
C PHE A 101 8.51 13.98 3.82
N ILE A 102 9.14 12.81 3.99
CA ILE A 102 10.56 12.63 4.29
C ILE A 102 11.11 11.68 3.24
N THR A 103 12.18 12.07 2.55
CA THR A 103 12.86 11.21 1.59
C THR A 103 13.83 10.27 2.30
N SER A 104 14.15 9.12 1.69
CA SER A 104 15.06 8.13 2.29
C SER A 104 16.43 8.72 2.63
N GLN A 105 16.93 9.69 1.85
CA GLN A 105 18.21 10.34 2.14
C GLN A 105 18.25 11.11 3.47
N ASN A 106 17.08 11.49 4.01
CA ASN A 106 16.95 12.24 5.26
C ASN A 106 16.69 11.32 6.47
N ILE A 107 16.82 10.01 6.30
CA ILE A 107 16.61 9.00 7.34
C ILE A 107 17.93 8.30 7.56
N THR A 108 18.45 8.37 8.78
CA THR A 108 19.65 7.61 9.20
C THR A 108 19.30 6.50 10.19
N THR A 109 18.00 6.25 10.42
CA THR A 109 17.49 5.11 11.19
C THR A 109 18.10 3.79 10.68
N PRO A 110 18.54 2.88 11.57
CA PRO A 110 19.13 1.62 11.13
C PRO A 110 18.14 0.79 10.32
N LEU A 111 18.64 0.14 9.26
CA LEU A 111 17.84 -0.76 8.45
C LEU A 111 17.51 -2.05 9.22
N PRO A 112 16.40 -2.75 8.91
CA PRO A 112 16.03 -3.99 9.61
C PRO A 112 17.15 -5.03 9.71
N TYR A 113 17.98 -5.18 8.68
CA TYR A 113 19.10 -6.12 8.71
C TYR A 113 20.28 -5.68 9.59
N GLU A 114 20.36 -4.41 9.97
CA GLU A 114 21.34 -3.87 10.90
C GLU A 114 20.91 -4.08 12.36
N LEU A 115 19.64 -4.41 12.61
CA LEU A 115 19.06 -4.61 13.95
C LEU A 115 19.27 -6.02 14.53
N HIS A 116 20.02 -6.89 13.86
CA HIS A 116 20.11 -8.31 14.22
C HIS A 116 20.75 -8.51 15.60
N SER A 117 19.95 -9.01 16.56
CA SER A 117 20.36 -9.33 17.95
C SER A 117 20.51 -10.83 18.23
N GLY A 118 20.55 -11.68 17.20
CA GLY A 118 20.81 -13.12 17.33
C GLY A 118 19.59 -14.00 17.66
N ASN A 119 18.36 -13.49 17.57
CA ASN A 119 17.14 -14.24 17.87
C ASN A 119 16.33 -14.55 16.59
N GLU A 120 16.18 -15.84 16.25
CA GLU A 120 15.58 -16.33 14.98
C GLU A 120 14.11 -15.91 14.80
N ASN A 121 13.35 -15.70 15.88
CA ASN A 121 11.95 -15.28 15.83
C ASN A 121 11.72 -13.88 15.25
N SER A 122 12.79 -13.07 15.09
CA SER A 122 12.73 -11.74 14.48
C SER A 122 12.90 -11.73 12.96
N ALA A 123 13.44 -12.80 12.35
CA ALA A 123 13.90 -12.79 10.96
C ALA A 123 12.80 -12.45 9.94
N LEU A 124 11.61 -13.06 10.06
CA LEU A 124 10.50 -12.82 9.15
C LEU A 124 10.02 -11.35 9.18
N SER A 125 9.96 -10.74 10.37
CA SER A 125 9.54 -9.34 10.53
C SER A 125 10.57 -8.38 9.92
N LEU A 126 11.85 -8.71 10.09
CA LEU A 126 12.96 -7.95 9.50
C LEU A 126 12.95 -8.07 7.98
N ASP A 127 12.81 -9.28 7.43
CA ASP A 127 12.69 -9.53 5.99
C ASP A 127 11.50 -8.79 5.37
N PHE A 128 10.33 -8.91 6.01
CA PHE A 128 9.13 -8.21 5.59
C PHE A 128 9.36 -6.70 5.55
N THR A 129 9.83 -6.11 6.65
CA THR A 129 10.04 -4.66 6.74
C THR A 129 11.11 -4.20 5.75
N GLN A 130 12.18 -4.97 5.55
CA GLN A 130 13.23 -4.67 4.58
C GLN A 130 12.70 -4.63 3.14
N LEU A 131 11.86 -5.59 2.77
CA LEU A 131 11.26 -5.61 1.43
C LEU A 131 10.27 -4.47 1.23
N ARG A 132 9.54 -4.08 2.28
CA ARG A 132 8.67 -2.89 2.24
C ARG A 132 9.47 -1.61 1.99
N ILE A 133 10.60 -1.44 2.67
CA ILE A 133 11.50 -0.28 2.47
C ILE A 133 11.97 -0.25 1.02
N LYS A 134 12.51 -1.36 0.50
CA LYS A 134 12.98 -1.46 -0.90
C LYS A 134 11.88 -1.11 -1.90
N LEU A 135 10.66 -1.60 -1.70
CA LEU A 135 9.53 -1.27 -2.57
C LEU A 135 9.15 0.21 -2.51
N ALA A 136 9.16 0.82 -1.31
CA ALA A 136 8.87 2.24 -1.11
C ALA A 136 9.95 3.15 -1.72
N GLU A 137 11.22 2.76 -1.64
CA GLU A 137 12.33 3.44 -2.28
C GLU A 137 12.18 3.43 -3.81
N ILE A 138 11.89 2.27 -4.39
CA ILE A 138 11.62 2.15 -5.83
C ILE A 138 10.42 3.04 -6.23
N GLN A 139 9.33 3.05 -5.46
CA GLN A 139 8.21 3.95 -5.71
C GLN A 139 8.63 5.43 -5.72
N GLY A 140 9.44 5.83 -4.75
CA GLY A 140 9.99 7.19 -4.68
C GLY A 140 10.84 7.53 -5.89
N MET A 141 11.71 6.60 -6.32
CA MET A 141 12.56 6.77 -7.50
C MET A 141 11.74 6.85 -8.79
N VAL A 142 10.74 5.98 -8.96
CA VAL A 142 9.82 6.03 -10.10
C VAL A 142 9.12 7.38 -10.16
N PHE A 143 8.62 7.89 -9.02
CA PHE A 143 7.98 9.20 -8.95
C PHE A 143 8.94 10.34 -9.38
N GLN A 144 10.14 10.38 -8.83
CA GLN A 144 11.13 11.42 -9.11
C GLN A 144 11.74 11.34 -10.52
N GLN A 145 11.85 10.14 -11.10
CA GLN A 145 12.53 9.98 -12.39
C GLN A 145 11.56 10.02 -13.57
N LEU A 146 10.36 9.45 -13.42
CA LEU A 146 9.40 9.30 -14.53
C LEU A 146 8.24 10.30 -14.52
N TYR A 147 7.95 10.93 -13.38
CA TYR A 147 6.75 11.77 -13.23
C TYR A 147 7.00 13.23 -12.91
N THR A 148 8.18 13.58 -12.38
CA THR A 148 8.60 14.99 -12.27
C THR A 148 9.38 15.47 -13.50
N SER A 149 9.73 14.58 -14.43
CA SER A 149 10.35 14.91 -15.72
C SER A 149 9.29 15.05 -16.81
N ASN A 150 9.50 15.97 -17.77
CA ASN A 150 8.57 16.18 -18.89
C ASN A 150 8.64 15.08 -19.96
N THR A 151 9.66 14.22 -19.91
CA THR A 151 9.89 13.13 -20.88
C THR A 151 10.41 11.89 -20.18
N ILE A 152 9.88 10.74 -20.58
CA ILE A 152 10.30 9.43 -20.04
C ILE A 152 11.66 9.07 -20.66
N ASN A 153 12.68 9.00 -19.82
CA ASN A 153 13.97 8.47 -20.22
C ASN A 153 13.92 6.93 -20.18
N GLU A 154 14.02 6.30 -21.35
CA GLU A 154 13.95 4.84 -21.50
C GLU A 154 15.03 4.10 -20.70
N LEU A 155 16.23 4.67 -20.58
CA LEU A 155 17.31 4.06 -19.80
C LEU A 155 17.02 4.12 -18.29
N GLN A 156 16.41 5.20 -17.80
CA GLN A 156 15.96 5.29 -16.41
C GLN A 156 14.86 4.26 -16.13
N PHE A 157 13.89 4.14 -17.05
CA PHE A 157 12.84 3.13 -16.94
C PHE A 157 13.40 1.70 -16.87
N ILE A 158 14.30 1.31 -17.79
CA ILE A 158 14.89 -0.04 -17.81
C ILE A 158 15.66 -0.35 -16.51
N ASN A 159 16.35 0.64 -15.96
CA ASN A 159 17.07 0.45 -14.69
C ASN A 159 16.11 0.25 -13.52
N LEU A 160 15.05 1.05 -13.42
CA LEU A 160 14.01 0.90 -12.40
C LEU A 160 13.25 -0.41 -12.54
N GLU A 161 12.96 -0.84 -13.77
CA GLU A 161 12.34 -2.13 -14.07
C GLU A 161 13.20 -3.30 -13.58
N ARG A 162 14.52 -3.25 -13.84
CA ARG A 162 15.46 -4.28 -13.38
C ARG A 162 15.50 -4.36 -11.85
N GLU A 163 15.57 -3.22 -11.18
CA GLU A 163 15.59 -3.15 -9.71
C GLU A 163 14.27 -3.66 -9.11
N PHE A 164 13.14 -3.25 -9.70
CA PHE A 164 11.82 -3.74 -9.32
C PHE A 164 11.68 -5.25 -9.48
N GLU A 165 12.20 -5.83 -10.56
CA GLU A 165 12.17 -7.28 -10.78
C GLU A 165 13.00 -8.03 -9.73
N GLN A 166 14.19 -7.52 -9.40
CA GLN A 166 15.04 -8.12 -8.35
C GLN A 166 14.34 -8.13 -6.98
N VAL A 167 13.65 -7.05 -6.62
CA VAL A 167 12.86 -6.98 -5.38
C VAL A 167 11.61 -7.87 -5.45
N SER A 168 10.96 -7.94 -6.62
CA SER A 168 9.81 -8.82 -6.85
C SER A 168 10.14 -10.30 -6.68
N ILE A 169 11.32 -10.73 -7.12
CA ILE A 169 11.84 -12.08 -6.87
C ILE A 169 12.01 -12.33 -5.37
N GLN A 170 12.55 -11.37 -4.61
CA GLN A 170 12.71 -11.51 -3.16
C GLN A 170 11.35 -11.60 -2.44
N VAL A 171 10.35 -10.80 -2.84
CA VAL A 171 8.97 -10.90 -2.33
C VAL A 171 8.39 -12.29 -2.59
N THR A 172 8.58 -12.82 -3.81
CA THR A 172 8.08 -14.15 -4.18
C THR A 172 8.74 -15.25 -3.36
N ARG A 173 10.06 -15.15 -3.12
CA ARG A 173 10.80 -16.08 -2.26
C ARG A 173 10.29 -16.05 -0.82
N LEU A 174 10.11 -14.86 -0.24
CA LEU A 174 9.61 -14.72 1.13
C LEU A 174 8.19 -15.30 1.28
N LYS A 175 7.33 -15.10 0.28
CA LYS A 175 5.98 -15.69 0.23
C LYS A 175 6.00 -17.22 0.14
N GLY A 176 7.03 -17.79 -0.46
CA GLY A 176 7.23 -19.24 -0.56
C GLY A 176 7.87 -19.87 0.68
N SER A 177 8.29 -19.08 1.68
CA SER A 177 8.93 -19.59 2.89
C SER A 177 7.96 -20.42 3.74
N SER A 178 8.42 -21.59 4.17
CA SER A 178 7.66 -22.48 5.05
C SER A 178 7.61 -21.94 6.48
N ILE A 179 6.40 -21.78 7.02
CA ILE A 179 6.17 -21.32 8.40
C ILE A 179 5.41 -22.41 9.14
N PHE A 180 6.08 -23.01 10.11
CA PHE A 180 5.60 -24.22 10.80
C PHE A 180 4.79 -23.91 12.07
N GLU A 181 4.89 -22.69 12.60
CA GLU A 181 4.14 -22.26 13.78
C GLU A 181 2.80 -21.65 13.38
N GLU A 182 1.68 -22.25 13.81
CA GLU A 182 0.31 -21.85 13.42
C GLU A 182 0.04 -20.35 13.67
N HIS A 183 0.45 -19.83 14.83
CA HIS A 183 0.20 -18.42 15.19
C HIS A 183 1.03 -17.42 14.35
N LEU A 184 2.23 -17.80 13.88
CA LEU A 184 3.04 -17.00 12.96
C LEU A 184 2.58 -17.17 11.51
N PHE A 185 2.09 -18.35 11.13
CA PHE A 185 1.62 -18.66 9.79
C PHE A 185 0.50 -17.74 9.31
N TYR A 186 -0.47 -17.44 10.18
CA TYR A 186 -1.56 -16.54 9.79
C TYR A 186 -1.12 -15.08 9.70
N ARG A 187 -0.27 -14.62 10.63
CA ARG A 187 0.32 -13.28 10.59
C ARG A 187 1.18 -13.09 9.33
N SER A 188 1.98 -14.08 9.00
CA SER A 188 2.84 -14.04 7.81
C SER A 188 2.05 -14.00 6.52
N ARG A 189 0.98 -14.79 6.40
CA ARG A 189 0.08 -14.75 5.23
C ARG A 189 -0.45 -13.35 4.98
N VAL A 190 -0.86 -12.67 6.04
CA VAL A 190 -1.34 -11.29 5.99
C VAL A 190 -0.23 -10.31 5.57
N SER A 191 0.96 -10.43 6.15
CA SER A 191 2.14 -9.67 5.73
C SER A 191 2.53 -9.94 4.26
N MET A 192 2.42 -11.18 3.78
CA MET A 192 2.68 -11.51 2.38
C MET A 192 1.67 -10.88 1.44
N LEU A 193 0.38 -10.83 1.82
CA LEU A 193 -0.62 -10.11 1.05
C LEU A 193 -0.28 -8.62 0.94
N GLU A 194 0.17 -8.00 2.03
CA GLU A 194 0.59 -6.61 2.04
C GLU A 194 1.80 -6.34 1.14
N LEU A 195 2.79 -7.24 1.12
CA LEU A 195 3.92 -7.18 0.19
C LEU A 195 3.46 -7.37 -1.27
N SER A 196 2.56 -8.31 -1.53
CA SER A 196 1.97 -8.51 -2.86
C SER A 196 1.28 -7.23 -3.35
N CYS A 197 0.50 -6.58 -2.48
CA CYS A 197 -0.18 -5.33 -2.78
C CYS A 197 0.83 -4.21 -3.05
N SER A 198 1.81 -4.02 -2.16
CA SER A 198 2.85 -3.00 -2.30
C SER A 198 3.66 -3.17 -3.60
N ARG A 199 4.03 -4.42 -3.93
CA ARG A 199 4.74 -4.78 -5.17
C ARG A 199 3.93 -4.40 -6.40
N VAL A 200 2.65 -4.74 -6.40
CA VAL A 200 1.76 -4.47 -7.54
C VAL A 200 1.51 -2.97 -7.70
N GLN A 201 1.35 -2.22 -6.60
CA GLN A 201 1.25 -0.76 -6.66
C GLN A 201 2.51 -0.10 -7.21
N THR A 202 3.71 -0.59 -6.85
CA THR A 202 4.97 -0.12 -7.45
C THR A 202 4.98 -0.37 -8.96
N SER A 203 4.52 -1.54 -9.41
CA SER A 203 4.40 -1.83 -10.84
C SER A 203 3.38 -0.93 -11.54
N PHE A 204 2.22 -0.70 -10.92
CA PHE A 204 1.22 0.23 -11.44
C PHE A 204 1.80 1.62 -11.67
N LEU A 205 2.59 2.10 -10.70
CA LEU A 205 3.29 3.37 -10.82
C LEU A 205 4.34 3.33 -11.94
N LEU A 206 5.17 2.29 -12.03
CA LEU A 206 6.24 2.16 -13.02
C LEU A 206 5.70 2.11 -14.47
N TYR A 207 4.68 1.28 -14.71
CA TYR A 207 4.19 0.98 -16.07
C TYR A 207 2.96 1.79 -16.48
N ARG A 208 2.39 2.63 -15.61
CA ARG A 208 1.27 3.54 -15.96
C ARG A 208 1.50 4.31 -17.27
N PRO A 209 2.69 4.87 -17.58
CA PRO A 209 2.82 5.65 -18.80
C PRO A 209 2.67 4.79 -20.07
N TYR A 210 3.10 3.53 -19.99
CA TYR A 210 2.97 2.58 -21.09
C TYR A 210 1.53 2.08 -21.26
N LEU A 211 0.74 2.01 -20.18
CA LEU A 211 -0.71 1.77 -20.28
C LEU A 211 -1.40 2.94 -20.99
N ILE A 212 -1.10 4.18 -20.59
CA ILE A 212 -1.70 5.38 -21.18
C ILE A 212 -1.39 5.45 -22.68
N SER A 213 -0.15 5.17 -23.08
CA SER A 213 0.24 5.15 -24.49
C SER A 213 -0.20 3.88 -25.25
N GLY A 214 -0.89 2.94 -24.61
CA GLY A 214 -1.31 1.67 -25.21
C GLY A 214 -0.14 0.75 -25.63
N LYS A 215 1.06 0.95 -25.06
CA LYS A 215 2.29 0.21 -25.41
C LYS A 215 2.49 -1.05 -24.59
N SER A 216 1.87 -1.13 -23.40
CA SER A 216 1.95 -2.32 -22.53
C SER A 216 0.65 -2.49 -21.74
N VAL A 217 0.24 -3.75 -21.58
CA VAL A 217 -0.89 -4.17 -20.75
C VAL A 217 -0.44 -4.83 -19.44
N GLN A 218 0.85 -4.76 -19.10
CA GLN A 218 1.41 -5.46 -17.93
C GLN A 218 0.70 -5.07 -16.62
N VAL A 219 0.36 -3.79 -16.44
CA VAL A 219 -0.41 -3.33 -15.28
C VAL A 219 -1.82 -3.92 -15.22
N VAL A 220 -2.41 -4.28 -16.36
CA VAL A 220 -3.75 -4.90 -16.43
C VAL A 220 -3.67 -6.35 -15.97
N THR A 221 -2.67 -7.09 -16.44
CA THR A 221 -2.41 -8.46 -15.99
C THR A 221 -2.14 -8.50 -14.50
N MET A 222 -1.34 -7.55 -13.98
CA MET A 222 -1.10 -7.43 -12.54
C MET A 222 -2.37 -7.05 -11.76
N ALA A 223 -3.19 -6.14 -12.29
CA ALA A 223 -4.46 -5.76 -11.67
C ALA A 223 -5.42 -6.94 -11.54
N LYS A 224 -5.58 -7.73 -12.60
CA LYS A 224 -6.35 -8.99 -12.55
C LYS A 224 -5.75 -9.92 -11.48
N SER A 225 -4.46 -10.24 -11.58
CA SER A 225 -3.80 -11.18 -10.66
C SER A 225 -3.95 -10.80 -9.18
N ILE A 226 -3.76 -9.52 -8.83
CA ILE A 226 -3.87 -9.09 -7.42
C ILE A 226 -5.31 -9.09 -6.91
N ILE A 227 -6.30 -8.84 -7.77
CA ILE A 227 -7.73 -8.98 -7.43
C ILE A 227 -8.03 -10.42 -7.01
N HIS A 228 -7.57 -11.39 -7.81
CA HIS A 228 -7.72 -12.81 -7.50
C HIS A 228 -7.02 -13.20 -6.20
N GLU A 229 -5.79 -12.73 -5.99
CA GLU A 229 -5.05 -12.99 -4.78
C GLU A 229 -5.80 -12.43 -3.56
N ILE A 230 -6.19 -11.15 -3.57
CA ILE A 230 -6.94 -10.55 -2.46
C ILE A 230 -8.24 -11.32 -2.20
N TRP A 231 -8.99 -11.70 -3.24
CA TRP A 231 -10.19 -12.51 -3.08
C TRP A 231 -9.94 -13.85 -2.39
N SER A 232 -8.84 -14.53 -2.70
CA SER A 232 -8.51 -15.81 -2.04
C SER A 232 -8.37 -15.68 -0.51
N TYR A 233 -7.96 -14.51 -0.02
CA TYR A 233 -7.82 -14.22 1.42
C TYR A 233 -9.15 -13.82 2.06
N TYR A 234 -10.01 -13.09 1.35
CA TYR A 234 -11.23 -12.52 1.93
C TYR A 234 -12.50 -13.30 1.61
N THR A 235 -12.51 -14.18 0.61
CA THR A 235 -13.71 -14.89 0.18
C THR A 235 -14.33 -15.71 1.31
N LYS A 236 -15.66 -15.63 1.42
CA LYS A 236 -16.48 -16.42 2.36
C LYS A 236 -16.83 -17.81 1.80
N LYS A 237 -16.49 -18.09 0.53
CA LYS A 237 -16.80 -19.39 -0.11
C LYS A 237 -16.06 -20.56 0.56
N PHE A 238 -14.97 -20.31 1.28
CA PHE A 238 -14.25 -21.31 2.06
C PHE A 238 -14.40 -21.04 3.56
N SER A 239 -14.99 -21.99 4.30
CA SER A 239 -15.23 -21.87 5.75
C SER A 239 -13.95 -21.71 6.56
N ASN A 240 -12.83 -22.27 6.08
CA ASN A 240 -11.50 -22.06 6.66
C ASN A 240 -11.12 -20.57 6.69
N ASN A 241 -11.44 -19.79 5.65
CA ASN A 241 -11.13 -18.35 5.61
C ASN A 241 -11.88 -17.55 6.68
N GLU A 242 -13.06 -17.98 7.11
CA GLU A 242 -13.79 -17.33 8.20
C GLU A 242 -13.17 -17.62 9.57
N LYS A 243 -12.77 -18.87 9.82
CA LYS A 243 -12.06 -19.28 11.03
C LYS A 243 -10.71 -18.57 11.14
N GLU A 244 -9.97 -18.46 10.03
CA GLU A 244 -8.68 -17.77 9.94
C GLU A 244 -8.81 -16.27 10.17
N ARG A 245 -9.78 -15.60 9.51
CA ARG A 245 -10.06 -14.17 9.74
C ARG A 245 -10.41 -13.90 11.19
N ARG A 246 -11.32 -14.67 11.81
CA ARG A 246 -11.79 -14.40 13.17
C ARG A 246 -10.75 -14.69 14.24
N LYS A 247 -9.98 -15.78 14.12
CA LYS A 247 -8.98 -16.17 15.13
C LYS A 247 -7.77 -15.24 15.18
N HIS A 248 -7.50 -14.54 14.09
CA HIS A 248 -6.33 -13.68 13.93
C HIS A 248 -6.74 -12.24 13.56
N LEU A 249 -7.95 -11.82 13.98
CA LEU A 249 -8.32 -10.42 14.22
C LEU A 249 -7.43 -9.85 15.34
N ASP A 250 -6.15 -9.78 15.04
CA ASP A 250 -5.19 -9.03 15.81
C ASP A 250 -5.16 -7.61 15.25
N TRP A 251 -4.81 -6.64 16.07
CA TRP A 251 -4.93 -5.20 15.77
C TRP A 251 -4.18 -4.78 14.50
N ASN A 252 -3.21 -5.59 14.07
CA ASN A 252 -2.43 -5.49 12.84
C ASN A 252 -3.20 -5.75 11.53
N PHE A 253 -4.45 -6.25 11.57
CA PHE A 253 -5.20 -6.60 10.37
C PHE A 253 -5.69 -5.38 9.56
N CYS A 254 -5.77 -4.21 10.19
CA CYS A 254 -6.31 -3.03 9.50
C CYS A 254 -5.38 -2.52 8.39
N TYR A 255 -4.07 -2.65 8.55
CA TYR A 255 -3.09 -2.13 7.58
C TYR A 255 -3.04 -2.94 6.27
N PRO A 256 -3.03 -4.28 6.30
CA PRO A 256 -3.29 -5.13 5.15
C PRO A 256 -4.64 -4.88 4.49
N ILE A 257 -5.70 -4.59 5.27
CA ILE A 257 -7.01 -4.21 4.71
C ILE A 257 -6.90 -2.87 3.95
N ILE A 258 -6.23 -1.86 4.52
CA ILE A 258 -6.05 -0.55 3.87
C ILE A 258 -5.27 -0.71 2.57
N THR A 259 -4.12 -1.38 2.63
CA THR A 259 -3.26 -1.60 1.47
C THR A 259 -4.00 -2.41 0.39
N ALA A 260 -4.74 -3.46 0.77
CA ALA A 260 -5.57 -4.22 -0.16
C ALA A 260 -6.71 -3.39 -0.76
N SER A 261 -7.43 -2.60 0.04
CA SER A 261 -8.54 -1.75 -0.44
C SER A 261 -8.04 -0.69 -1.41
N LEU A 262 -6.92 -0.03 -1.09
CA LEU A 262 -6.25 0.92 -1.97
C LEU A 262 -5.79 0.28 -3.27
N THR A 263 -5.22 -0.92 -3.18
CA THR A 263 -4.78 -1.70 -4.35
C THR A 263 -5.97 -2.06 -5.23
N LEU A 264 -7.10 -2.46 -4.66
CA LEU A 264 -8.32 -2.76 -5.42
C LEU A 264 -8.90 -1.50 -6.07
N CYS A 265 -8.92 -0.36 -5.38
CA CYS A 265 -9.36 0.92 -5.96
C CYS A 265 -8.51 1.29 -7.18
N VAL A 266 -7.19 1.21 -7.03
CA VAL A 266 -6.22 1.47 -8.10
C VAL A 266 -6.36 0.45 -9.25
N SER A 267 -6.56 -0.83 -8.94
CA SER A 267 -6.84 -1.87 -9.94
C SER A 267 -8.12 -1.59 -10.73
N CYS A 268 -9.20 -1.13 -10.06
CA CYS A 268 -10.44 -0.72 -10.73
C CYS A 268 -10.19 0.42 -11.73
N ILE A 269 -9.38 1.42 -11.37
CA ILE A 269 -9.00 2.52 -12.27
C ILE A 269 -8.25 1.99 -13.49
N ILE A 270 -7.28 1.08 -13.29
CA ILE A 270 -6.51 0.47 -14.37
C ILE A 270 -7.43 -0.32 -15.31
N LEU A 271 -8.33 -1.15 -14.77
CA LEU A 271 -9.29 -1.91 -15.55
C LEU A 271 -10.26 -1.02 -16.32
N LEU A 272 -10.70 0.11 -15.72
CA LEU A 272 -11.52 1.11 -16.40
C LEU A 272 -10.77 1.77 -17.56
N LYS A 273 -9.52 2.19 -17.33
CA LYS A 273 -8.67 2.80 -18.36
C LYS A 273 -8.38 1.82 -19.49
N TYR A 274 -8.06 0.56 -19.15
CA TYR A 274 -7.89 -0.50 -20.14
C TYR A 274 -9.15 -0.69 -20.97
N LYS A 275 -10.35 -0.73 -20.36
CA LYS A 275 -11.63 -0.81 -21.09
C LYS A 275 -11.84 0.35 -22.07
N GLN A 276 -11.33 1.53 -21.76
CA GLN A 276 -11.44 2.73 -22.60
C GLN A 276 -10.41 2.76 -23.73
N VAL A 277 -9.17 2.34 -23.44
CA VAL A 277 -8.05 2.30 -24.41
C VAL A 277 -8.21 1.12 -25.36
N MET A 278 -8.68 -0.02 -24.87
CA MET A 278 -8.97 -1.21 -25.67
C MET A 278 -10.34 -1.12 -26.32
N ARG A 279 -10.37 -0.52 -27.51
CA ARG A 279 -11.35 -0.91 -28.55
C ARG A 279 -10.99 -2.23 -29.26
N PHE A 280 -9.95 -2.94 -28.83
CA PHE A 280 -9.35 -4.03 -29.59
C PHE A 280 -8.83 -5.16 -28.67
N HIS A 281 -9.00 -6.41 -29.12
CA HIS A 281 -8.35 -7.68 -28.72
C HIS A 281 -9.21 -8.72 -27.97
N GLY A 282 -9.74 -9.69 -28.74
CA GLY A 282 -9.88 -11.12 -28.42
C GLY A 282 -10.79 -11.59 -27.27
N ASP A 283 -11.52 -12.69 -27.51
CA ASP A 283 -12.44 -13.33 -26.55
C ASP A 283 -11.79 -13.80 -25.24
N ILE A 284 -10.47 -14.09 -25.22
CA ILE A 284 -9.75 -14.58 -24.03
C ILE A 284 -9.51 -13.46 -23.01
N GLU A 285 -9.17 -12.25 -23.46
CA GLU A 285 -8.94 -11.11 -22.56
C GLU A 285 -10.25 -10.63 -21.92
N GLN A 286 -11.38 -10.84 -22.60
CA GLN A 286 -12.73 -10.58 -22.10
C GLN A 286 -13.12 -11.53 -20.95
N PHE A 287 -12.77 -12.81 -21.03
CA PHE A 287 -13.10 -13.78 -19.97
C PHE A 287 -12.42 -13.42 -18.64
N GLU A 288 -11.09 -13.21 -18.66
CA GLU A 288 -10.36 -12.86 -17.44
C GLU A 288 -10.79 -11.50 -16.87
N TYR A 289 -11.11 -10.56 -17.75
CA TYR A 289 -11.67 -9.27 -17.35
C TYR A 289 -13.02 -9.46 -16.65
N ALA A 290 -13.94 -10.21 -17.25
CA ALA A 290 -15.25 -10.51 -16.67
C ALA A 290 -15.14 -11.24 -15.33
N LEU A 291 -14.22 -12.20 -15.22
CA LEU A 291 -13.95 -12.93 -13.98
C LEU A 291 -13.41 -12.01 -12.89
N ALA A 292 -12.47 -11.12 -13.21
CA ALA A 292 -11.98 -10.12 -12.27
C ALA A 292 -13.10 -9.18 -11.81
N LEU A 293 -14.05 -8.81 -12.69
CA LEU A 293 -15.21 -8.00 -12.32
C LEU A 293 -16.18 -8.75 -11.41
N GLU A 294 -16.42 -10.04 -11.63
CA GLU A 294 -17.25 -10.86 -10.76
C GLU A 294 -16.62 -10.94 -9.36
N ILE A 295 -15.32 -11.20 -9.29
CA ILE A 295 -14.58 -11.27 -8.04
C ILE A 295 -14.57 -9.92 -7.30
N LEU A 296 -14.42 -8.81 -8.02
CA LEU A 296 -14.51 -7.48 -7.43
C LEU A 296 -15.87 -7.25 -6.76
N GLN A 297 -16.96 -7.74 -7.33
CA GLN A 297 -18.30 -7.62 -6.73
C GLN A 297 -18.41 -8.36 -5.40
N ASP A 298 -17.82 -9.56 -5.33
CA ASP A 298 -17.72 -10.31 -4.07
C ASP A 298 -16.89 -9.53 -3.03
N LEU A 299 -15.79 -8.89 -3.46
CA LEU A 299 -14.86 -8.18 -2.56
C LEU A 299 -15.43 -6.90 -1.95
N VAL A 300 -16.25 -6.13 -2.67
CA VAL A 300 -16.81 -4.87 -2.14
C VAL A 300 -17.78 -5.08 -0.98
N GLN A 301 -18.32 -6.28 -0.84
CA GLN A 301 -19.12 -6.65 0.34
C GLN A 301 -18.28 -6.79 1.63
N ILE A 302 -16.95 -6.80 1.50
CA ILE A 302 -15.99 -7.13 2.57
C ILE A 302 -14.96 -6.02 2.75
N LEU A 303 -14.54 -5.36 1.67
CA LEU A 303 -13.55 -4.29 1.67
C LEU A 303 -14.19 -2.97 1.23
N PRO A 304 -13.82 -1.84 1.85
CA PRO A 304 -14.35 -0.51 1.52
C PRO A 304 -13.79 -0.02 0.19
N ILE A 305 -14.45 -0.41 -0.90
CA ILE A 305 -14.24 0.13 -2.23
C ILE A 305 -15.47 0.96 -2.59
N GLU A 306 -15.26 2.10 -3.21
CA GLU A 306 -16.38 2.95 -3.60
C GLU A 306 -17.26 2.25 -4.64
N GLN A 307 -18.55 2.08 -4.33
CA GLN A 307 -19.50 1.41 -5.24
C GLN A 307 -19.57 2.10 -6.62
N LYS A 308 -19.46 3.44 -6.63
CA LYS A 308 -19.38 4.27 -7.85
C LYS A 308 -18.27 3.82 -8.79
N LEU A 309 -17.12 3.38 -8.25
CA LEU A 309 -16.00 2.88 -9.04
C LEU A 309 -16.34 1.58 -9.75
N LEU A 310 -16.99 0.64 -9.06
CA LEU A 310 -17.45 -0.60 -9.67
C LEU A 310 -18.48 -0.34 -10.76
N ASP A 311 -19.43 0.56 -10.49
CA ASP A 311 -20.52 0.87 -11.41
C ASP A 311 -19.95 1.45 -12.73
N LEU A 312 -18.92 2.30 -12.64
CA LEU A 312 -18.19 2.83 -13.80
C LEU A 312 -17.46 1.74 -14.59
N VAL A 313 -16.79 0.80 -13.90
CA VAL A 313 -16.09 -0.30 -14.57
C VAL A 313 -17.09 -1.22 -15.30
N LYS A 314 -18.29 -1.42 -14.74
CA LYS A 314 -19.35 -2.25 -15.34
C LYS A 314 -20.11 -1.53 -16.46
N ALA A 315 -20.26 -0.21 -16.40
CA ALA A 315 -21.05 0.56 -17.34
C ALA A 315 -20.58 0.36 -18.81
N PRO A 316 -21.50 0.25 -19.78
CA PRO A 316 -21.12 0.19 -21.20
C PRO A 316 -20.32 1.45 -21.59
N VAL A 317 -19.41 1.32 -22.55
CA VAL A 317 -18.40 2.34 -22.92
C VAL A 317 -19.05 3.57 -23.57
N ASN A 318 -19.70 4.42 -22.78
CA ASN A 318 -20.37 5.63 -23.27
C ASN A 318 -19.85 6.93 -22.66
N SER A 319 -18.89 6.89 -21.73
CA SER A 319 -18.31 8.10 -21.13
C SER A 319 -16.88 8.33 -21.62
N GLN A 320 -16.69 9.36 -22.46
CA GLN A 320 -15.38 9.93 -22.74
C GLN A 320 -14.86 10.60 -21.46
N TRP A 321 -13.72 10.15 -20.96
CA TRP A 321 -13.04 10.80 -19.84
C TRP A 321 -12.17 11.94 -20.37
N PRO A 322 -11.94 13.03 -19.61
CA PRO A 322 -11.03 14.10 -20.02
C PRO A 322 -9.66 13.50 -20.34
N SER A 323 -9.07 13.93 -21.46
CA SER A 323 -7.74 13.53 -21.94
C SER A 323 -6.59 14.03 -21.05
N ASP A 324 -6.86 14.46 -19.82
CA ASP A 324 -5.84 15.04 -18.97
C ASP A 324 -4.98 13.93 -18.34
N ASP A 325 -3.80 13.75 -18.93
CA ASP A 325 -2.74 12.80 -18.53
C ASP A 325 -2.08 13.13 -17.18
N ASN A 326 -2.53 14.18 -16.48
CA ASN A 326 -1.98 14.59 -15.19
C ASN A 326 -2.06 13.43 -14.20
N PHE A 327 -0.93 13.15 -13.54
CA PHE A 327 -0.77 12.09 -12.54
C PHE A 327 -1.91 12.07 -11.53
N VAL A 328 -2.26 13.26 -11.00
CA VAL A 328 -3.33 13.40 -10.02
C VAL A 328 -4.68 13.03 -10.63
N ASN A 329 -4.97 13.44 -11.87
CA ASN A 329 -6.24 13.14 -12.54
C ASN A 329 -6.40 11.66 -12.93
N PHE A 330 -5.30 10.92 -13.06
CA PHE A 330 -5.36 9.50 -13.36
C PHE A 330 -5.80 8.68 -12.15
N TRP A 331 -5.33 9.03 -10.96
CA TRP A 331 -5.72 8.35 -9.71
C TRP A 331 -6.94 8.97 -9.04
N ALA A 332 -7.07 10.30 -9.11
CA ALA A 332 -8.23 11.02 -8.65
C ALA A 332 -9.35 10.85 -9.66
N LEU A 333 -10.16 9.81 -9.48
CA LEU A 333 -11.56 9.96 -9.86
C LEU A 333 -12.07 11.17 -9.08
N LYS A 334 -12.62 12.17 -9.78
CA LYS A 334 -13.49 13.15 -9.15
C LYS A 334 -14.75 12.44 -8.64
N LEU A 335 -14.61 11.72 -7.52
CA LEU A 335 -15.70 11.02 -6.86
C LEU A 335 -16.69 12.01 -6.24
N ASN A 336 -16.25 13.26 -6.05
CA ASN A 336 -16.98 14.39 -5.48
C ASN A 336 -17.79 15.26 -6.45
N GLU A 337 -17.97 14.90 -7.72
CA GLU A 337 -19.06 15.53 -8.47
C GLU A 337 -20.39 14.99 -7.93
N LYS A 338 -21.01 15.81 -7.06
CA LYS A 338 -22.43 15.72 -6.72
C LYS A 338 -23.17 15.52 -8.03
N SER A 339 -23.77 14.35 -8.20
CA SER A 339 -24.79 14.15 -9.23
C SER A 339 -25.86 15.24 -9.08
N PRO A 340 -26.37 15.79 -10.19
CA PRO A 340 -27.42 16.81 -10.17
C PRO A 340 -28.67 16.37 -9.41
#